data_AF-A0AAW2EVV6-F1
#
_entry.id   AF-A0AAW2EVV6-F1
#
_cell.length_a   1.000
_cell.length_b   1.000
_cell.length_c   1.000
_cell.angle_alpha   90.00
_cell.angle_beta   90.00
_cell.angle_gamma   90.00
#
_symmetry.space_group_name_H-M   'P 1'
#
loop_
_entity.id
_entity.type
_entity.pdbx_description
1 polymer ?
#
loop_
_entity_poly.entity_id
_entity_poly.type
_entity_poly.pdbx_seq_one_letter_code
_entity_poly.pdbx_strand_id
1 'polypeptide(L)'
;MQNLSISCSLVCLIILGCAALIGFFGLCRHQISAVLVTGVMYLLAATFALFTLTIICFKRAQNRGGTKPLADGPEDGVIGMPVFRNVLKARRVTTAWSMDLGWGGVTLCALASVAWILLSKIMRFSPIAAMIA
;
A
#
# COMPACT_ATOMS: atom_id res chain seq x y z
N MET A 1 -18.83 -3.24 -2.63
CA MET A 1 -17.56 -2.46 -2.65
C MET A 1 -16.31 -3.29 -2.34
N GLN A 2 -16.35 -4.34 -1.51
CA GLN A 2 -15.14 -5.12 -1.14
C GLN A 2 -14.40 -5.79 -2.32
N ASN A 3 -15.13 -6.24 -3.35
CA ASN A 3 -14.50 -6.84 -4.54
C ASN A 3 -13.51 -5.88 -5.24
N LEU A 4 -13.75 -4.57 -5.18
CA LEU A 4 -12.92 -3.55 -5.83
C LEU A 4 -11.63 -3.26 -5.03
N SER A 5 -11.69 -3.26 -3.69
CA SER A 5 -10.48 -3.09 -2.86
C SER A 5 -9.57 -4.32 -2.93
N ILE A 6 -10.14 -5.52 -3.04
CA ILE A 6 -9.39 -6.78 -3.13
C ILE A 6 -8.65 -6.84 -4.47
N SER A 7 -9.33 -6.55 -5.59
CA SER A 7 -8.69 -6.53 -6.91
C SER A 7 -7.57 -5.49 -7.00
N CYS A 8 -7.75 -4.31 -6.40
CA CYS A 8 -6.72 -3.26 -6.36
C CYS A 8 -5.43 -3.74 -5.67
N SER A 9 -5.56 -4.40 -4.51
CA SER A 9 -4.40 -4.94 -3.79
C SER A 9 -3.69 -6.07 -4.56
N LEU A 10 -4.44 -6.90 -5.27
CA LEU A 10 -3.89 -7.99 -6.08
C LEU A 10 -3.07 -7.43 -7.24
N VAL A 11 -3.60 -6.41 -7.93
CA VAL A 11 -2.89 -5.70 -8.99
C VAL A 11 -1.62 -5.01 -8.45
N CYS A 12 -1.66 -4.38 -7.27
CA CYS A 12 -0.45 -3.83 -6.63
C CYS A 12 0.65 -4.87 -6.46
N LEU A 13 0.31 -6.07 -5.95
CA LEU A 13 1.28 -7.13 -5.71
C LEU A 13 1.89 -7.64 -7.02
N ILE A 14 1.10 -7.76 -8.08
CA ILE A 14 1.59 -8.14 -9.41
C ILE A 14 2.54 -7.07 -9.95
N ILE A 15 2.16 -5.78 -9.89
CA ILE A 15 3.00 -4.68 -10.38
C ILE A 15 4.33 -4.64 -9.61
N LEU A 16 4.30 -4.78 -8.28
CA LEU A 16 5.51 -4.82 -7.44
C LEU A 16 6.42 -6.01 -7.79
N GLY A 17 5.85 -7.20 -7.94
CA GLY A 17 6.60 -8.40 -8.31
C GLY A 17 7.27 -8.25 -9.68
N CYS A 18 6.53 -7.79 -10.69
CA CYS A 18 7.08 -7.56 -12.03
C CYS A 18 8.13 -6.44 -12.02
N ALA A 19 7.89 -5.34 -11.29
CA ALA A 19 8.84 -4.24 -11.18
C ALA A 19 10.15 -4.67 -10.51
N ALA A 20 10.11 -5.55 -9.53
CA ALA A 20 11.31 -6.11 -8.89
C ALA A 20 12.13 -6.97 -9.87
N LEU A 21 11.48 -7.85 -10.64
CA LEU A 21 12.16 -8.69 -11.63
C LEU A 21 12.77 -7.85 -12.75
N ILE A 22 12.00 -6.92 -13.34
CA ILE A 22 12.46 -6.05 -14.41
C ILE A 22 13.57 -5.11 -13.90
N GLY A 23 13.46 -4.61 -12.66
CA GLY A 23 14.47 -3.78 -12.02
C GLY A 23 15.79 -4.52 -11.83
N PHE A 24 15.73 -5.78 -11.37
CA PHE A 24 16.91 -6.63 -11.24
C PHE A 24 17.61 -6.85 -12.58
N PHE A 25 16.85 -7.24 -13.63
CA PHE A 25 17.41 -7.39 -14.97
C PHE A 25 17.95 -6.07 -15.55
N GLY A 26 17.26 -4.95 -15.29
CA GLY A 26 17.67 -3.62 -15.73
C GLY A 26 19.00 -3.18 -15.13
N LEU A 27 19.24 -3.53 -13.85
CA LEU A 27 20.52 -3.31 -13.18
C LEU A 27 21.63 -4.18 -13.77
N CYS A 28 21.38 -5.48 -13.95
CA CYS A 28 22.38 -6.40 -14.49
C CYS A 28 22.86 -6.01 -15.90
N ARG A 29 21.99 -5.41 -16.72
CA ARG A 29 22.32 -4.99 -18.10
C ARG A 29 22.69 -3.51 -18.23
N HIS A 30 22.76 -2.75 -17.12
CA HIS A 30 23.04 -1.30 -17.12
C HIS A 30 22.15 -0.50 -18.10
N GLN A 31 20.90 -0.93 -18.33
CA GLN A 31 20.00 -0.27 -19.26
C GLN A 31 19.17 0.81 -18.56
N ILE A 32 19.52 2.07 -18.79
CA ILE A 32 18.88 3.25 -18.18
C ILE A 32 17.36 3.26 -18.41
N SER A 33 16.90 2.83 -19.59
CA SER A 33 15.48 2.81 -19.94
C SER A 33 14.66 1.82 -19.10
N ALA A 34 15.23 0.66 -18.74
CA ALA A 34 14.56 -0.34 -17.91
C ALA A 34 14.41 0.15 -16.46
N VAL A 35 15.46 0.79 -15.94
CA VAL A 35 15.51 1.38 -14.59
C VAL A 35 14.44 2.49 -14.45
N LEU A 36 14.29 3.36 -15.44
CA LEU A 36 13.28 4.43 -15.39
C LEU A 36 11.85 3.88 -15.38
N VAL A 37 11.56 2.88 -16.23
CA VAL A 37 10.24 2.23 -16.26
C VAL A 37 9.92 1.60 -14.90
N THR A 38 10.88 0.95 -14.24
CA THR A 38 10.65 0.34 -12.93
C THR A 38 10.29 1.38 -11.86
N GLY A 39 10.93 2.56 -11.87
CA GLY A 39 10.59 3.67 -10.97
C GLY A 39 9.14 4.14 -11.14
N VAL A 40 8.65 4.22 -12.38
CA VAL A 40 7.25 4.58 -12.67
C VAL A 40 6.29 3.47 -12.23
N MET A 41 6.63 2.20 -12.43
CA MET A 41 5.81 1.07 -11.96
C MET A 41 5.67 1.07 -10.43
N TYR A 42 6.73 1.41 -9.68
CA TYR A 42 6.65 1.59 -8.23
C TYR A 42 5.74 2.77 -7.83
N LEU A 43 5.72 3.88 -8.58
CA LEU A 43 4.79 4.98 -8.31
C LEU A 43 3.34 4.57 -8.55
N LEU A 44 3.06 3.83 -9.63
CA LEU A 44 1.74 3.29 -9.92
C LEU A 44 1.27 2.31 -8.83
N ALA A 45 2.16 1.44 -8.35
CA ALA A 45 1.84 0.56 -7.22
C ALA A 45 1.52 1.34 -5.94
N ALA A 46 2.26 2.41 -5.65
CA ALA A 46 2.04 3.27 -4.48
C ALA A 46 0.67 3.97 -4.52
N THR A 47 0.24 4.47 -5.68
CA THR A 47 -1.07 5.13 -5.82
C THR A 47 -2.22 4.14 -5.66
N PHE A 48 -2.13 2.93 -6.23
CA PHE A 48 -3.12 1.88 -6.02
C PHE A 48 -3.17 1.40 -4.55
N ALA A 49 -2.02 1.33 -3.88
CA ALA A 49 -1.97 1.03 -2.45
C ALA A 49 -2.63 2.15 -1.61
N LEU A 50 -2.38 3.42 -1.94
CA LEU A 50 -3.05 4.57 -1.32
C LEU A 50 -4.56 4.55 -1.53
N PHE A 51 -5.05 4.22 -2.73
CA PHE A 51 -6.48 4.06 -2.97
C PHE A 51 -7.09 2.98 -2.08
N THR A 52 -6.43 1.83 -1.97
CA THR A 52 -6.88 0.72 -1.11
C THR A 52 -6.92 1.14 0.36
N LEU A 53 -5.85 1.79 0.83
CA LEU A 53 -5.73 2.28 2.20
C LEU A 53 -6.79 3.34 2.52
N THR A 54 -7.06 4.24 1.57
CA THR A 54 -8.07 5.31 1.70
C THR A 54 -9.48 4.73 1.79
N ILE A 55 -9.82 3.73 0.96
CA ILE A 55 -11.11 3.02 1.03
C ILE A 55 -11.28 2.34 2.40
N ILE A 56 -10.23 1.71 2.91
CA ILE A 56 -10.25 1.07 4.23
C ILE A 56 -10.41 2.13 5.34
N CYS A 57 -9.71 3.26 5.24
CA CYS A 57 -9.83 4.38 6.18
C CYS A 57 -11.24 4.97 6.17
N PHE A 58 -11.82 5.19 4.98
CA PHE A 58 -13.17 5.73 4.84
C PHE A 58 -14.23 4.76 5.37
N LYS A 59 -14.10 3.46 5.07
CA LYS A 59 -14.98 2.42 5.62
C LYS A 59 -14.92 2.39 7.16
N ARG A 60 -13.74 2.57 7.74
CA ARG A 60 -13.56 2.67 9.21
C ARG A 60 -14.13 3.98 9.78
N ALA A 61 -13.94 5.10 9.08
CA ALA A 61 -14.46 6.40 9.48
C ALA A 61 -16.00 6.41 9.46
N GLN A 62 -16.64 5.84 8.43
CA GLN A 62 -18.09 5.69 8.36
C GLN A 62 -18.63 4.78 9.47
N ASN A 63 -17.94 3.68 9.79
CA ASN A 63 -18.34 2.78 10.88
C ASN A 63 -18.18 3.42 12.28
N ARG A 64 -17.27 4.39 12.43
CA ARG A 64 -17.09 5.18 13.65
C ARG A 64 -18.02 6.40 13.71
N GLY A 65 -18.32 7.02 12.59
CA GLY A 65 -19.19 8.20 12.46
C GLY A 65 -20.68 7.86 12.38
N GLY A 66 -21.03 6.58 12.19
CA GLY A 66 -22.40 6.06 12.24
C GLY A 66 -23.01 5.92 13.64
N THR A 67 -22.42 6.54 14.66
CA THR A 67 -23.10 6.79 15.93
C THR A 67 -24.24 7.79 15.73
N LYS A 68 -25.39 7.29 15.28
CA LYS A 68 -26.67 7.84 15.76
C LYS A 68 -26.62 7.84 17.29
N PRO A 69 -26.89 8.97 17.97
CA PRO A 69 -27.28 8.91 19.37
C PRO A 69 -28.70 8.30 19.40
N LEU A 70 -28.93 7.35 20.29
CA LEU A 70 -30.19 6.63 20.53
C LEU A 70 -30.63 5.63 19.45
N ALA A 71 -30.47 4.34 19.75
CA ALA A 71 -31.60 3.42 19.93
C ALA A 71 -31.04 2.03 20.24
N ASP A 72 -31.48 1.48 21.37
CA ASP A 72 -31.38 0.07 21.74
C ASP A 72 -31.68 -0.84 20.54
N GLY A 73 -30.78 -1.79 20.29
CA GLY A 73 -30.98 -2.87 19.33
C GLY A 73 -29.88 -3.90 19.51
N PRO A 74 -30.20 -5.17 19.83
CA PRO A 74 -29.19 -6.19 20.03
C PRO A 74 -28.64 -6.63 18.67
N GLU A 75 -27.35 -6.43 18.47
CA GLU A 75 -26.66 -6.85 17.24
C GLU A 75 -26.37 -8.35 17.38
N ASP A 76 -27.03 -9.18 16.57
CA ASP A 76 -26.95 -10.64 16.61
C ASP A 76 -25.50 -11.14 16.48
N GLY A 77 -24.96 -11.60 17.60
CA GLY A 77 -23.77 -12.43 17.64
C GLY A 77 -24.12 -13.83 17.15
N VAL A 78 -23.44 -14.29 16.08
CA VAL A 78 -23.55 -15.63 15.47
C VAL A 78 -23.32 -16.79 16.46
N ILE A 79 -23.04 -16.56 17.74
CA ILE A 79 -23.13 -17.55 18.80
C ILE A 79 -23.55 -16.84 20.10
N GLY A 80 -24.83 -16.95 20.47
CA GLY A 80 -25.30 -16.84 21.85
C GLY A 80 -25.41 -15.44 22.48
N MET A 81 -26.66 -14.96 22.58
CA MET A 81 -27.20 -13.99 23.55
C MET A 81 -26.70 -12.53 23.53
N PRO A 82 -27.56 -11.56 23.93
CA PRO A 82 -27.22 -10.14 23.93
C PRO A 82 -26.26 -9.83 25.07
N VAL A 83 -24.99 -9.65 24.74
CA VAL A 83 -23.96 -9.27 25.71
C VAL A 83 -23.81 -7.75 25.73
N PHE A 84 -23.89 -7.17 26.95
CA PHE A 84 -23.73 -5.74 27.19
C PHE A 84 -22.46 -5.16 26.53
N ARG A 85 -22.62 -4.02 25.84
CA ARG A 85 -21.58 -3.24 25.12
C ARG A 85 -20.27 -3.03 25.90
N ASN A 86 -20.32 -3.07 27.23
CA ASN A 86 -19.14 -2.93 28.09
C ASN A 86 -18.17 -4.13 27.99
N VAL A 87 -18.68 -5.32 27.65
CA VAL A 87 -17.84 -6.51 27.42
C VAL A 87 -17.29 -6.54 25.99
N LEU A 88 -18.05 -6.03 25.01
CA LEU A 88 -17.57 -5.86 23.63
C LEU A 88 -16.50 -4.77 23.49
N LYS A 89 -16.43 -3.83 24.44
CA LYS A 89 -15.33 -2.85 24.56
C LYS A 89 -13.97 -3.52 24.85
N ALA A 90 -13.98 -4.75 25.38
CA ALA A 90 -12.77 -5.56 25.56
C ALA A 90 -12.28 -6.18 24.24
N ARG A 91 -13.15 -6.38 23.25
CA ARG A 91 -12.77 -6.84 21.90
C ARG A 91 -12.48 -5.64 20.99
N ARG A 92 -11.55 -4.76 21.41
CA ARG A 92 -10.84 -3.92 20.43
C ARG A 92 -10.06 -4.87 19.54
N VAL A 93 -10.59 -5.19 18.37
CA VAL A 93 -9.81 -5.84 17.32
C VAL A 93 -8.77 -4.82 16.88
N THR A 94 -7.60 -4.87 17.51
CA THR A 94 -6.44 -4.02 17.27
C THR A 94 -5.78 -4.41 15.94
N THR A 95 -6.40 -4.06 14.83
CA THR A 95 -5.71 -4.03 13.52
C THR A 95 -4.94 -2.72 13.35
N ALA A 96 -4.20 -2.30 14.39
CA ALA A 96 -3.25 -1.20 14.30
C ALA A 96 -2.10 -1.59 13.36
N TRP A 97 -1.53 -2.78 13.60
CA TRP A 97 -0.41 -3.34 12.82
C TRP A 97 -0.62 -3.31 11.31
N SER A 98 -1.73 -3.82 10.78
CA SER A 98 -1.92 -3.87 9.32
C SER A 98 -2.09 -2.49 8.69
N MET A 99 -2.62 -1.51 9.44
CA MET A 99 -2.80 -0.16 8.95
C MET A 99 -1.49 0.63 8.97
N ASP A 100 -0.70 0.46 10.04
CA ASP A 100 0.63 1.04 10.15
C ASP A 100 1.60 0.42 9.13
N LEU A 101 1.51 -0.90 8.91
CA LEU A 101 2.24 -1.60 7.84
C LEU A 101 1.79 -1.16 6.44
N GLY A 102 0.51 -0.81 6.27
CA GLY A 102 0.00 -0.28 5.01
C GLY A 102 0.60 1.08 4.65
N TRP A 103 0.63 2.01 5.60
CA TRP A 103 1.33 3.29 5.45
C TRP A 103 2.83 3.09 5.24
N GLY A 104 3.44 2.17 5.99
CA GLY A 104 4.83 1.74 5.80
C GLY A 104 5.12 1.29 4.37
N GLY A 105 4.29 0.40 3.81
CA GLY A 105 4.42 -0.06 2.43
C GLY A 105 4.34 1.06 1.40
N VAL A 106 3.41 2.01 1.57
CA VAL A 106 3.31 3.19 0.68
C VAL A 106 4.58 4.05 0.77
N THR A 107 5.06 4.35 1.97
CA THR A 107 6.28 5.15 2.15
C THR A 107 7.51 4.47 1.57
N LEU A 108 7.65 3.15 1.77
CA LEU A 108 8.73 2.36 1.20
C LEU A 108 8.68 2.33 -0.32
N CYS A 109 7.48 2.24 -0.91
CA CYS A 109 7.29 2.27 -2.35
C CYS A 109 7.66 3.64 -2.96
N ALA A 110 7.31 4.73 -2.27
CA ALA A 110 7.70 6.08 -2.68
C ALA A 110 9.21 6.30 -2.57
N LEU A 111 9.84 5.87 -1.46
CA LEU A 111 11.30 5.92 -1.30
C LEU A 111 12.01 5.07 -2.35
N ALA A 112 11.48 3.89 -2.67
CA ALA A 112 12.00 3.05 -3.74
C ALA A 112 11.94 3.78 -5.09
N SER A 113 10.81 4.40 -5.46
CA SER A 113 10.71 5.20 -6.68
C SER A 113 11.74 6.32 -6.74
N VAL A 114 11.95 7.06 -5.64
CA VAL A 114 12.99 8.09 -5.56
C VAL A 114 14.38 7.49 -5.75
N ALA A 115 14.68 6.38 -5.08
CA ALA A 115 15.95 5.68 -5.22
C ALA A 115 16.20 5.21 -6.67
N TRP A 116 15.19 4.64 -7.34
CA TRP A 116 15.27 4.21 -8.74
C TRP A 116 15.48 5.38 -9.71
N ILE A 117 14.83 6.52 -9.48
CA ILE A 117 15.02 7.73 -10.28
C ILE A 117 16.43 8.30 -10.07
N LEU A 118 16.89 8.40 -8.81
CA LEU A 118 18.25 8.84 -8.49
C LEU A 118 19.30 7.92 -9.12
N LEU A 119 19.08 6.61 -9.05
CA LEU A 119 19.96 5.61 -9.65
C LEU A 119 20.02 5.75 -11.18
N SER A 120 18.89 5.98 -11.85
CA SER A 120 18.87 6.26 -13.29
C SER A 120 19.65 7.52 -13.68
N LYS A 121 19.68 8.53 -12.80
CA LYS A 121 20.48 9.76 -12.98
C LYS A 121 21.96 9.48 -12.75
N ILE A 122 22.32 8.79 -11.66
CA ILE A 122 23.72 8.44 -11.36
C ILE A 122 24.33 7.56 -12.46
N MET A 123 23.58 6.58 -12.97
CA MET A 123 24.01 5.75 -14.11
C MET A 123 24.18 6.53 -15.41
N ARG A 124 23.57 7.72 -15.55
CA ARG A 124 23.81 8.63 -16.67
C ARG A 124 25.06 9.49 -16.47
N PHE A 125 25.46 9.76 -15.23
CA PHE A 125 26.69 10.51 -14.93
C PHE A 125 27.95 9.62 -14.93
N SER A 126 27.84 8.34 -14.58
CA SER A 126 28.95 7.38 -14.65
C SER A 126 29.60 7.23 -16.05
N PRO A 127 28.87 7.18 -17.18
CA PRO A 127 29.49 7.14 -18.50
C PRO A 127 30.13 8.47 -18.90
N ILE A 128 29.69 9.61 -18.32
CA ILE A 128 30.31 10.92 -18.58
C ILE A 128 31.63 11.04 -17.80
N ALA A 129 31.66 10.59 -16.54
CA ALA A 129 32.89 10.51 -15.75
C ALA A 129 33.93 9.54 -16.34
N ALA A 130 33.48 8.43 -16.94
CA ALA A 130 34.35 7.46 -17.62
C ALA A 130 34.82 7.89 -19.03
N MET A 131 34.22 8.93 -19.63
CA MET A 131 34.70 9.52 -20.89
C MET A 131 35.60 10.76 -20.69
N ILE A 132 35.66 11.30 -19.47
CA ILE A 132 36.48 12.48 -19.12
C ILE A 132 37.80 12.10 -18.42
N ALA A 133 37.91 10.86 -17.89
CA ALA A 133 39.16 10.28 -17.39
C ALA A 133 39.89 9.51 -18.49
#